data_AF-A0A6P5RG98-F1
#
_entry.id   AF-A0A6P5RG98-F1
#
_cell.length_a   1.000
_cell.length_b   1.000
_cell.length_c   1.000
_cell.angle_alpha   90.00
_cell.angle_beta   90.00
_cell.angle_gamma   90.00
#
_symmetry.space_group_name_H-M   'P 1'
#
loop_
_entity.id
_entity.type
_entity.pdbx_description
1 polymer ?
#
loop_
_entity_poly.entity_id
_entity_poly.type
_entity_poly.pdbx_seq_one_letter_code
_entity_poly.pdbx_strand_id
1 'polypeptide(L)'
;EEGEVPIFHDGPCRSIYSSEGRFIHEMEKGNMYRTRDPDKALVYFLPFSVVRMVQYLYMPDSHDRHGMKLAITDYVNLITQKHPFWNRSLGADHFMLSCHDWAPFTTSFVPLLFHKSIRVLCNANTSEGFNPSKDASFPEINLKTSEMSGLGGQSPSTRSTLAFFAGRLHGHIRSLLLNEWKGKDRD
;
A
#
# COMPACT_ATOMS: atom_id res chain seq x y z
N GLU A 1 14.01 14.12 6.00
CA GLU A 1 13.35 15.36 5.55
C GLU A 1 13.97 15.79 4.23
N GLU A 2 13.22 15.60 3.16
CA GLU A 2 13.70 15.62 1.78
C GLU A 2 13.62 17.01 1.14
N GLY A 3 12.96 17.98 1.78
CA GLY A 3 12.67 19.31 1.25
C GLY A 3 11.16 19.55 1.29
N GLU A 4 10.63 20.28 0.31
CA GLU A 4 9.18 20.36 0.10
C GLU A 4 8.62 18.96 -0.24
N VAL A 5 7.52 18.59 0.42
CA VAL A 5 6.91 17.29 0.23
C VAL A 5 6.22 17.23 -1.14
N PRO A 6 6.39 16.15 -1.92
CA PRO A 6 5.73 16.04 -3.21
C PRO A 6 4.21 15.97 -3.06
N ILE A 7 3.47 16.35 -4.10
CA ILE A 7 1.99 16.33 -4.12
C ILE A 7 1.36 14.94 -3.89
N PHE A 8 2.18 13.89 -3.97
CA PHE A 8 1.81 12.50 -3.74
C PHE A 8 2.30 11.96 -2.38
N HIS A 9 2.76 12.81 -1.46
CA HIS A 9 3.25 12.44 -0.14
C HIS A 9 2.14 12.15 0.89
N ASP A 10 0.88 12.33 0.51
CA ASP A 10 -0.28 11.94 1.31
C ASP A 10 -1.11 10.90 0.55
N GLY A 11 -2.17 10.36 1.15
CA GLY A 11 -3.11 9.48 0.45
C GLY A 11 -4.57 9.82 0.78
N PRO A 12 -5.53 9.36 -0.03
CA PRO A 12 -6.94 9.55 0.30
C PRO A 12 -7.27 8.82 1.60
N CYS A 13 -7.99 9.48 2.50
CA CYS A 13 -8.40 8.90 3.79
C CYS A 13 -9.86 8.42 3.79
N ARG A 14 -10.46 8.23 2.60
CA ARG A 14 -11.84 7.78 2.38
C ARG A 14 -11.92 6.82 1.19
N SER A 15 -13.02 6.08 1.11
CA SER A 15 -13.28 5.07 0.06
C SER A 15 -12.32 3.88 0.14
N ILE A 16 -12.26 3.08 -0.93
CA ILE A 16 -11.48 1.84 -1.04
C ILE A 16 -9.97 2.05 -0.81
N TYR A 17 -9.43 3.23 -1.11
CA TYR A 17 -8.01 3.53 -0.92
C TYR A 17 -7.69 4.16 0.44
N SER A 18 -8.66 4.21 1.35
CA SER A 18 -8.53 4.92 2.62
C SER A 18 -7.42 4.39 3.53
N SER A 19 -7.17 3.09 3.47
CA SER A 19 -6.14 2.41 4.25
C SER A 19 -4.73 2.89 3.88
N GLU A 20 -4.50 3.26 2.61
CA GLU A 20 -3.23 3.85 2.16
C GLU A 20 -2.99 5.24 2.78
N GLY A 21 -3.95 6.14 2.63
CA GLY A 21 -3.83 7.49 3.17
C GLY A 21 -3.77 7.52 4.70
N ARG A 22 -4.55 6.65 5.37
CA ARG A 22 -4.50 6.50 6.83
C ARG A 22 -3.13 6.06 7.31
N PHE A 23 -2.53 5.05 6.68
CA PHE A 23 -1.20 4.58 7.06
C PHE A 23 -0.17 5.69 6.92
N ILE A 24 -0.13 6.36 5.76
CA ILE A 24 0.79 7.49 5.51
C ILE A 24 0.58 8.58 6.56
N HIS A 25 -0.68 8.95 6.85
CA HIS A 25 -1.01 9.97 7.84
C HIS A 25 -0.53 9.61 9.26
N GLU A 26 -0.77 8.38 9.71
CA GLU A 26 -0.36 7.93 11.05
C GLU A 26 1.16 7.83 11.17
N MET A 27 1.86 7.40 10.12
CA MET A 27 3.31 7.47 10.07
C MET A 27 3.77 8.92 10.15
N GLU A 28 3.19 9.84 9.38
CA GLU A 28 3.64 11.24 9.39
C GLU A 28 3.39 11.97 10.72
N LYS A 29 2.26 11.71 11.37
CA LYS A 29 1.89 12.32 12.66
C LYS A 29 2.60 11.68 13.86
N GLY A 30 2.95 10.40 13.77
CA GLY A 30 3.31 9.57 14.91
C GLY A 30 4.79 9.65 15.31
N ASN A 31 5.03 10.09 16.54
CA ASN A 31 6.36 9.98 17.18
C ASN A 31 6.64 8.55 17.70
N MET A 32 5.63 7.67 17.70
CA MET A 32 5.70 6.33 18.31
C MET A 32 6.32 5.29 17.38
N TYR A 33 6.10 5.41 16.06
CA TYR A 33 6.50 4.40 15.06
C TYR A 33 7.67 4.85 14.20
N ARG A 34 8.20 6.05 14.43
CA ARG A 34 9.31 6.64 13.68
C ARG A 34 10.44 7.04 14.60
N THR A 35 11.64 6.95 14.05
CA THR A 35 12.86 7.45 14.66
C THR A 35 13.55 8.39 13.68
N ARG A 36 14.23 9.41 14.21
CA ARG A 36 15.14 10.27 13.45
C ARG A 36 16.55 9.69 13.36
N ASP A 37 16.84 8.70 14.20
CA ASP A 37 18.10 7.98 14.23
C ASP A 37 18.00 6.76 13.30
N PRO A 38 18.69 6.76 12.14
CA PRO A 38 18.59 5.69 11.16
C PRO A 38 19.13 4.34 11.66
N ASP A 39 20.05 4.34 12.63
CA ASP A 39 20.61 3.10 13.18
C ASP A 39 19.62 2.39 14.12
N LYS A 40 18.58 3.10 14.57
CA LYS A 40 17.45 2.53 15.31
C LYS A 40 16.28 2.12 14.41
N ALA A 41 16.30 2.47 13.13
CA ALA A 41 15.23 2.13 12.21
C ALA A 41 15.33 0.66 11.79
N LEU A 42 14.23 -0.07 11.93
CA LEU A 42 14.14 -1.47 11.47
C LEU A 42 13.93 -1.55 9.95
N VAL A 43 13.13 -0.63 9.42
CA VAL A 43 12.79 -0.49 8.00
C VAL A 43 12.58 0.98 7.66
N TYR A 44 12.73 1.32 6.38
CA TYR A 44 12.62 2.70 5.89
C TYR A 44 11.35 2.87 5.07
N PHE A 45 10.44 3.72 5.52
CA PHE A 45 9.21 3.98 4.79
C PHE A 45 9.46 4.96 3.64
N LEU A 46 8.89 4.68 2.46
CA LEU A 46 8.81 5.56 1.30
C LEU A 46 7.41 6.18 1.25
N PRO A 47 7.20 7.37 1.82
CA PRO A 47 5.89 8.02 1.92
C PRO A 47 5.47 8.66 0.59
N PHE A 48 5.12 7.82 -0.39
CA PHE A 48 4.43 8.24 -1.61
C PHE A 48 3.18 7.38 -1.84
N SER A 49 2.13 8.02 -2.36
CA SER A 49 0.85 7.41 -2.68
C SER A 49 0.72 7.22 -4.18
N VAL A 50 0.56 5.96 -4.60
CA VAL A 50 0.24 5.66 -6.00
C VAL A 50 -1.15 6.21 -6.35
N VAL A 51 -2.08 6.23 -5.39
CA VAL A 51 -3.43 6.77 -5.63
C VAL A 51 -3.37 8.25 -5.95
N ARG A 52 -2.56 9.04 -5.23
CA ARG A 52 -2.34 10.46 -5.55
C ARG A 52 -1.60 10.64 -6.87
N MET A 53 -0.63 9.79 -7.18
CA MET A 53 0.03 9.82 -8.49
C MET A 53 -0.99 9.61 -9.62
N VAL A 54 -1.91 8.66 -9.49
CA VAL A 54 -3.00 8.48 -10.46
C VAL A 54 -3.90 9.72 -10.49
N GLN A 55 -4.30 10.24 -9.33
CA GLN A 55 -5.20 11.39 -9.26
C GLN A 55 -4.64 12.66 -9.94
N TYR A 56 -3.34 12.92 -9.79
CA TYR A 56 -2.74 14.18 -10.19
C TYR A 56 -1.85 14.10 -11.44
N LEU A 57 -1.30 12.92 -11.75
CA LEU A 57 -0.33 12.75 -12.84
C LEU A 57 -0.84 11.91 -14.00
N TYR A 58 -2.04 11.33 -13.90
CA TYR A 58 -2.66 10.57 -14.98
C TYR A 58 -3.88 11.32 -15.54
N MET A 59 -3.89 11.51 -16.86
CA MET A 59 -5.06 12.03 -17.57
C MET A 59 -5.95 10.85 -17.98
N PRO A 60 -7.23 10.80 -17.55
CA PRO A 60 -8.15 9.75 -17.98
C PRO A 60 -8.19 9.60 -19.51
N ASP A 61 -8.32 8.36 -19.98
CA ASP A 61 -8.39 7.95 -21.39
C ASP A 61 -7.16 8.25 -22.26
N SER A 62 -6.14 8.94 -21.74
CA SER A 62 -4.90 9.20 -22.46
C SER A 62 -4.04 7.95 -22.68
N HIS A 63 -4.21 6.94 -21.81
CA HIS A 63 -3.27 5.82 -21.63
C HIS A 63 -1.81 6.23 -21.37
N ASP A 64 -1.55 7.53 -21.18
CA ASP A 64 -0.22 8.05 -20.94
C ASP A 64 0.09 8.03 -19.44
N ARG A 65 1.10 7.25 -19.09
CA ARG A 65 1.59 7.10 -17.71
C ARG A 65 2.99 7.68 -17.53
N HIS A 66 3.44 8.50 -18.48
CA HIS A 66 4.78 9.10 -18.46
C HIS A 66 4.99 9.98 -17.21
N GLY A 67 4.00 10.79 -16.84
CA GLY A 67 4.08 11.63 -15.63
C GLY A 67 4.33 10.81 -14.36
N MET A 68 3.63 9.68 -14.21
CA MET A 68 3.85 8.77 -13.08
C MET A 68 5.24 8.14 -13.11
N LYS A 69 5.72 7.72 -14.29
CA LYS A 69 7.06 7.16 -14.48
C LYS A 69 8.14 8.14 -14.03
N LEU A 70 8.06 9.39 -14.48
CA LEU A 70 9.02 10.43 -14.10
C LEU A 70 8.98 10.66 -12.59
N ALA A 71 7.79 10.87 -12.02
CA ALA A 71 7.63 11.14 -10.59
C ALA A 71 8.25 10.06 -9.69
N ILE A 72 8.00 8.77 -9.96
CA ILE A 72 8.58 7.70 -9.12
C ILE A 72 10.08 7.56 -9.33
N THR A 73 10.56 7.74 -10.56
CA THR A 73 11.99 7.66 -10.88
C THR A 73 12.76 8.76 -10.18
N ASP A 74 12.27 10.00 -10.26
CA ASP A 74 12.88 11.16 -9.63
C ASP A 74 12.82 11.08 -8.11
N TYR A 75 11.69 10.62 -7.55
CA TYR A 75 11.56 10.43 -6.11
C TYR A 75 12.58 9.41 -5.59
N VAL A 76 12.70 8.23 -6.20
CA VAL A 76 13.68 7.24 -5.76
C VAL A 76 15.10 7.75 -5.97
N ASN A 77 15.40 8.43 -7.08
CA ASN A 77 16.72 9.04 -7.31
C ASN A 77 17.07 10.08 -6.24
N LEU A 78 16.11 10.87 -5.78
CA LEU A 78 16.32 11.80 -4.67
C LEU A 78 16.66 11.06 -3.38
N ILE A 79 15.94 9.97 -3.09
CA ILE A 79 16.22 9.13 -1.91
C ILE A 79 17.62 8.51 -2.01
N THR A 80 18.00 7.94 -3.15
CA THR A 80 19.31 7.28 -3.32
C THR A 80 20.48 8.24 -3.16
N GLN A 81 20.31 9.52 -3.52
CA GLN A 81 21.33 10.55 -3.40
C GLN A 81 21.38 11.17 -2.00
N LYS A 82 20.21 11.42 -1.39
CA LYS A 82 20.12 12.12 -0.10
C LYS A 82 20.40 11.21 1.09
N HIS A 83 20.07 9.93 0.95
CA HIS A 83 20.03 9.00 2.07
C HIS A 83 21.00 7.82 1.87
N PRO A 84 22.12 7.76 2.62
CA PRO A 84 23.11 6.70 2.47
C PRO A 84 22.56 5.30 2.71
N PHE A 85 21.50 5.20 3.52
CA PHE A 85 20.87 3.94 3.89
C PHE A 85 20.17 3.22 2.73
N TRP A 86 19.80 3.91 1.65
CA TRP A 86 19.33 3.24 0.43
C TRP A 86 20.40 2.30 -0.13
N ASN A 87 21.65 2.79 -0.25
CA ASN A 87 22.74 2.06 -0.88
C ASN A 87 23.26 0.90 -0.02
N ARG A 88 22.99 0.91 1.29
CA ARG A 88 23.35 -0.19 2.21
C ARG A 88 22.69 -1.52 1.82
N SER A 89 21.43 -1.46 1.40
CA SER A 89 20.60 -2.63 1.09
C SER A 89 20.14 -2.66 -0.37
N LEU A 90 20.49 -1.64 -1.15
CA LEU A 90 19.92 -1.35 -2.47
C LEU A 90 18.38 -1.29 -2.42
N GLY A 91 17.85 -0.69 -1.35
CA GLY A 91 16.43 -0.52 -1.10
C GLY A 91 15.71 -1.75 -0.52
N ALA A 92 16.39 -2.84 -0.17
CA ALA A 92 15.74 -4.07 0.31
C ALA A 92 15.07 -3.95 1.69
N ASP A 93 15.55 -3.04 2.53
CA ASP A 93 14.95 -2.68 3.84
C ASP A 93 14.04 -1.44 3.74
N HIS A 94 13.73 -0.99 2.52
CA HIS A 94 12.79 0.08 2.26
C HIS A 94 11.43 -0.50 1.87
N PHE A 95 10.36 0.16 2.30
CA PHE A 95 9.02 -0.27 1.97
C PHE A 95 8.12 0.87 1.51
N MET A 96 7.19 0.55 0.63
CA MET A 96 6.08 1.42 0.23
C MET A 96 4.76 0.71 0.51
N LEU A 97 3.68 1.48 0.63
CA LEU A 97 2.34 0.94 0.78
C LEU A 97 1.44 1.51 -0.32
N SER A 98 0.68 0.63 -0.98
CA SER A 98 -0.34 1.07 -1.92
C SER A 98 -1.55 0.13 -1.98
N CYS A 99 -2.73 0.73 -2.05
CA CYS A 99 -3.97 0.05 -2.34
C CYS A 99 -4.43 0.17 -3.78
N HIS A 100 -3.79 0.99 -4.61
CA HIS A 100 -4.11 1.03 -6.03
C HIS A 100 -3.53 -0.19 -6.76
N ASP A 101 -4.32 -0.81 -7.62
CA ASP A 101 -3.92 -1.92 -8.50
C ASP A 101 -2.77 -1.56 -9.47
N TRP A 102 -2.44 -0.27 -9.64
CA TRP A 102 -1.32 0.18 -10.48
C TRP A 102 0.03 0.16 -9.74
N ALA A 103 0.07 -0.17 -8.45
CA ALA A 103 1.31 -0.18 -7.68
C ALA A 103 2.41 -1.09 -8.26
N PRO A 104 2.13 -2.34 -8.69
CA PRO A 104 3.14 -3.16 -9.34
C PRO A 104 3.68 -2.51 -10.61
N PHE A 105 2.79 -1.93 -11.42
CA PHE A 105 3.17 -1.21 -12.64
C PHE A 105 4.02 0.03 -12.33
N THR A 106 3.60 0.91 -11.42
CA THR A 106 4.34 2.12 -11.03
C THR A 106 5.72 1.78 -10.47
N THR A 107 5.81 0.79 -9.60
CA THR A 107 7.11 0.36 -9.03
C THR A 107 8.03 -0.27 -10.08
N SER A 108 7.48 -0.88 -11.14
CA SER A 108 8.27 -1.52 -12.21
C SER A 108 9.18 -0.56 -12.98
N PHE A 109 8.91 0.75 -12.95
CA PHE A 109 9.76 1.75 -13.58
C PHE A 109 11.12 1.92 -12.90
N VAL A 110 11.24 1.50 -11.64
CA VAL A 110 12.49 1.54 -10.87
C VAL A 110 12.86 0.11 -10.45
N PRO A 111 13.82 -0.55 -11.13
CA PRO A 111 14.11 -1.97 -10.94
C PRO A 111 14.39 -2.37 -9.48
N LEU A 112 15.14 -1.56 -8.73
CA LEU A 112 15.41 -1.82 -7.31
C LEU A 112 14.15 -1.75 -6.45
N LEU A 113 13.28 -0.78 -6.71
CA LEU A 113 12.00 -0.65 -5.99
C LEU A 113 11.08 -1.85 -6.27
N PHE A 114 11.01 -2.32 -7.51
CA PHE A 114 10.17 -3.46 -7.88
C PHE A 114 10.71 -4.79 -7.32
N HIS A 115 12.00 -5.06 -7.53
CA HIS A 115 12.60 -6.37 -7.25
C HIS A 115 13.18 -6.51 -5.84
N LYS A 116 13.61 -5.43 -5.18
CA LYS A 116 14.30 -5.48 -3.87
C LYS A 116 13.48 -4.92 -2.73
N SER A 117 12.86 -3.75 -2.89
CA SER A 117 12.08 -3.13 -1.81
C SER A 117 10.82 -3.90 -1.47
N ILE A 118 10.39 -3.80 -0.22
CA ILE A 118 9.16 -4.42 0.28
C ILE A 118 7.98 -3.61 -0.25
N ARG A 119 7.03 -4.24 -0.95
CA ARG A 119 5.79 -3.57 -1.34
C ARG A 119 4.66 -4.11 -0.49
N VAL A 120 4.03 -3.22 0.25
CA VAL A 120 2.85 -3.51 1.06
C VAL A 120 1.63 -3.21 0.18
N LEU A 121 0.98 -4.24 -0.34
CA LEU A 121 -0.02 -4.10 -1.41
C LEU A 121 -1.40 -4.57 -0.95
N CYS A 122 -2.43 -3.77 -1.23
CA CYS A 122 -3.81 -4.19 -0.96
C CYS A 122 -4.35 -5.13 -2.03
N ASN A 123 -3.86 -4.99 -3.26
CA ASN A 123 -4.02 -5.99 -4.31
C ASN A 123 -2.80 -6.93 -4.33
N ALA A 124 -2.91 -8.07 -3.64
CA ALA A 124 -1.86 -9.09 -3.55
C ALA A 124 -1.97 -10.15 -4.68
N ASN A 125 -2.12 -9.70 -5.93
CA ASN A 125 -2.25 -10.58 -7.09
C ASN A 125 -0.88 -10.98 -7.67
N THR A 126 -0.52 -12.27 -7.57
CA THR A 126 0.77 -12.79 -8.08
C THR A 126 0.90 -12.65 -9.59
N SER A 127 -0.20 -12.71 -10.34
CA SER A 127 -0.20 -12.54 -11.80
C SER A 127 0.08 -11.10 -12.23
N GLU A 128 -0.10 -10.12 -11.33
CA GLU A 128 0.21 -8.71 -11.56
C GLU A 128 1.57 -8.31 -10.96
N GLY A 129 2.33 -9.29 -10.44
CA GLY A 129 3.69 -9.10 -9.98
C GLY A 129 3.85 -9.04 -8.46
N PHE A 130 2.81 -9.30 -7.66
CA PHE A 130 2.99 -9.52 -6.21
C PHE A 130 3.91 -10.72 -5.95
N ASN A 131 4.91 -10.55 -5.09
CA ASN A 131 5.87 -11.59 -4.73
C ASN A 131 5.73 -11.95 -3.24
N PRO A 132 5.12 -13.09 -2.87
CA PRO A 132 4.88 -13.45 -1.48
C PRO A 132 6.16 -13.68 -0.65
N SER A 133 7.31 -13.87 -1.30
CA SER A 133 8.60 -14.03 -0.61
C SER A 133 9.22 -12.69 -0.17
N LYS A 134 8.64 -11.56 -0.58
CA LYS A 134 9.19 -10.19 -0.36
C LYS A 134 8.12 -9.18 0.05
N ASP A 135 7.00 -9.20 -0.67
CA ASP A 135 5.89 -8.27 -0.49
C ASP A 135 4.97 -8.72 0.65
N ALA A 136 4.22 -7.78 1.21
CA ALA A 136 3.24 -8.05 2.25
C ALA A 136 1.84 -7.65 1.75
N SER A 137 0.83 -8.45 2.08
CA SER A 137 -0.56 -8.06 1.81
C SER A 137 -1.05 -7.10 2.89
N PHE A 138 -1.88 -6.14 2.49
CA PHE A 138 -2.52 -5.19 3.41
C PHE A 138 -4.03 -5.17 3.16
N PRO A 139 -4.88 -5.23 4.20
CA PRO A 139 -6.32 -5.24 3.97
C PRO A 139 -6.78 -3.90 3.38
N GLU A 140 -7.49 -3.99 2.25
CA GLU A 140 -8.24 -2.85 1.72
C GLU A 140 -9.46 -2.59 2.62
N ILE A 141 -9.58 -1.36 3.13
CA ILE A 141 -10.72 -0.95 3.95
C ILE A 141 -11.47 0.15 3.22
N ASN A 142 -12.74 -0.12 2.89
CA ASN A 142 -13.63 0.88 2.32
C ASN A 142 -14.26 1.74 3.43
N LEU A 143 -13.55 2.78 3.85
CA LEU A 143 -14.06 3.74 4.83
C LEU A 143 -15.03 4.71 4.17
N LYS A 144 -16.32 4.55 4.49
CA LYS A 144 -17.40 5.44 4.01
C LYS A 144 -17.43 6.77 4.77
N THR A 145 -17.03 6.78 6.04
CA THR A 145 -16.97 7.96 6.92
C THR A 145 -15.57 8.11 7.53
N SER A 146 -15.32 9.24 8.19
CA SER A 146 -14.06 9.49 8.90
C SER A 146 -13.93 8.73 10.22
N GLU A 147 -15.00 8.11 10.69
CA GLU A 147 -15.01 7.30 11.91
C GLU A 147 -14.72 5.84 11.60
N MET A 148 -13.78 5.27 12.33
CA MET A 148 -13.53 3.84 12.33
C MET A 148 -14.16 3.23 13.58
N SER A 149 -15.49 3.08 13.56
CA SER A 149 -16.18 2.33 14.61
C SER A 149 -15.91 0.83 14.42
N GLY A 150 -15.31 0.19 15.43
CA GLY A 150 -15.11 -1.26 15.45
C GLY A 150 -13.89 -1.78 14.68
N LEU A 151 -12.75 -1.08 14.73
CA LEU A 151 -11.49 -1.67 14.28
C LEU A 151 -11.04 -2.78 15.22
N GLY A 152 -10.90 -3.98 14.67
CA GLY A 152 -10.51 -5.17 15.41
C GLY A 152 -11.71 -5.92 15.98
N GLY A 153 -11.47 -7.21 16.22
CA GLY A 153 -12.39 -8.10 16.91
C GLY A 153 -11.73 -8.65 18.15
N GLN A 154 -12.37 -9.68 18.72
CA GLN A 154 -11.76 -10.46 19.79
C GLN A 154 -10.39 -11.02 19.38
N SER A 155 -9.51 -11.19 20.37
CA SER A 155 -8.19 -11.78 20.16
C SER A 155 -8.29 -13.16 19.48
N PRO A 156 -7.22 -13.64 18.80
CA PRO A 156 -7.23 -14.97 18.17
C PRO A 156 -7.74 -16.11 19.07
N SER A 157 -7.48 -16.05 20.38
CA SER A 157 -7.88 -17.08 21.34
C SER A 157 -9.36 -17.04 21.73
N THR A 158 -10.02 -15.89 21.55
CA THR A 158 -11.41 -15.69 21.99
C THR A 158 -12.40 -15.58 20.83
N ARG A 159 -11.93 -15.25 19.62
CA ARG A 159 -12.81 -15.09 18.47
C ARG A 159 -13.48 -16.41 18.09
N SER A 160 -14.81 -16.38 17.92
CA SER A 160 -15.57 -17.51 17.36
C SER A 160 -15.62 -17.49 15.83
N THR A 161 -15.45 -16.32 15.21
CA THR A 161 -15.40 -16.15 13.76
C THR A 161 -13.98 -16.34 13.23
N LEU A 162 -13.76 -17.39 12.43
CA LEU A 162 -12.47 -17.64 11.78
C LEU A 162 -12.18 -16.64 10.64
N ALA A 163 -13.18 -16.39 9.79
CA ALA A 163 -13.09 -15.47 8.66
C ALA A 163 -14.46 -14.84 8.36
N PHE A 164 -14.44 -13.62 7.81
CA PHE A 164 -15.63 -12.91 7.32
C PHE A 164 -15.33 -12.36 5.93
N PHE A 165 -16.28 -12.48 5.01
CA PHE A 165 -16.20 -11.84 3.71
C PHE A 165 -17.49 -11.08 3.44
N ALA A 166 -17.37 -9.88 2.88
CA ALA A 166 -18.50 -9.05 2.46
C ALA A 166 -18.15 -8.26 1.20
N GLY A 167 -19.18 -7.85 0.47
CA GLY A 167 -19.05 -7.06 -0.76
C GLY A 167 -19.89 -7.59 -1.91
N ARG A 168 -19.80 -6.91 -3.05
CA ARG A 168 -20.50 -7.30 -4.29
C ARG A 168 -19.83 -8.50 -4.96
N LEU A 169 -20.56 -9.21 -5.82
CA LEU A 169 -20.00 -10.28 -6.65
C LEU A 169 -19.03 -9.68 -7.68
N HIS A 170 -17.76 -9.54 -7.31
CA HIS A 170 -16.70 -9.00 -8.15
C HIS A 170 -15.49 -9.92 -8.07
N GLY A 171 -15.05 -10.42 -9.23
CA GLY A 171 -13.93 -11.35 -9.35
C GLY A 171 -14.32 -12.82 -9.14
N HIS A 172 -13.51 -13.72 -9.72
CA HIS A 172 -13.79 -15.16 -9.78
C HIS A 172 -13.80 -15.84 -8.40
N ILE A 173 -12.90 -15.43 -7.48
CA ILE A 173 -12.84 -16.01 -6.14
C ILE A 173 -14.16 -15.85 -5.38
N ARG A 174 -14.86 -14.71 -5.54
CA ARG A 174 -16.11 -14.45 -4.81
C ARG A 174 -17.25 -15.36 -5.28
N SER A 175 -17.31 -15.73 -6.55
CA SER A 175 -18.29 -16.72 -7.00
C SER A 175 -18.04 -18.08 -6.33
N LEU A 176 -16.78 -18.49 -6.19
CA LEU A 176 -16.43 -19.74 -5.51
C LEU A 176 -16.79 -19.67 -4.01
N LEU A 177 -16.43 -18.59 -3.32
CA LEU A 177 -16.75 -18.41 -1.89
C LEU A 177 -18.26 -18.38 -1.63
N LEU A 178 -19.04 -17.69 -2.47
CA LEU A 178 -20.50 -17.65 -2.35
C LEU A 178 -21.11 -19.02 -2.67
N ASN A 179 -20.60 -19.73 -3.68
CA ASN A 179 -21.05 -21.09 -3.98
C ASN A 179 -20.77 -22.04 -2.81
N GLU A 180 -19.63 -21.89 -2.14
CA GLU A 180 -19.25 -22.75 -1.02
C GLU A 180 -19.98 -22.42 0.28
N TRP A 181 -20.18 -21.14 0.61
CA TRP A 181 -20.59 -20.75 1.96
C TRP A 181 -21.93 -20.03 2.07
N LYS A 182 -22.50 -19.47 0.99
CA LYS A 182 -23.72 -18.66 1.09
C LYS A 182 -24.92 -19.54 1.47
N GLY A 183 -25.50 -19.31 2.66
CA GLY A 183 -26.72 -19.98 3.11
C GLY A 183 -26.55 -21.48 3.37
N LYS A 184 -25.33 -21.90 3.72
CA LYS A 184 -25.00 -23.29 4.08
C LYS A 184 -24.64 -23.47 5.56
N ASP A 185 -24.65 -22.38 6.30
CA ASP A 185 -24.61 -22.32 7.75
C ASP A 185 -25.86 -22.98 8.34
N ARG A 186 -25.67 -23.80 9.38
CA ARG A 186 -26.77 -24.29 10.21
C ARG A 186 -27.01 -23.21 11.27
N ASP A 187 -28.20 -22.62 11.27
CA ASP A 187 -28.66 -21.67 12.30
C ASP A 187 -28.48 -22.24 13.71
#